data_AF-A0A659UTV5-F1
#
_entry.id   AF-A0A659UTV5-F1
#
_cell.length_a   1.000
_cell.length_b   1.000
_cell.length_c   1.000
_cell.angle_alpha   90.00
_cell.angle_beta   90.00
_cell.angle_gamma   90.00
#
_symmetry.space_group_name_H-M   'P 1'
#
loop_
_entity.id
_entity.type
_entity.pdbx_description
1 polymer ?
#
loop_
_entity_poly.entity_id
_entity_poly.type
_entity_poly.pdbx_seq_one_letter_code
_entity_poly.pdbx_strand_id
1 'polypeptide(L)' 'VRKALDRHKVYITAQSFSGGTYSARVLVDGEAYWVDEFRLSQLQQGLSPAELELTPAIDD' A
#
# COMPACT_ATOMS: atom_id res chain seq x y z
N VAL A 1 1.30 -2.72 -26.86
CA VAL A 1 0.79 -1.90 -25.72
C VAL A 1 0.10 -2.81 -24.70
N ARG A 2 0.84 -3.44 -23.77
CA ARG A 2 0.27 -4.44 -22.84
C ARG A 2 0.86 -4.35 -21.43
N LYS A 3 1.04 -3.12 -20.93
CA LYS A 3 1.59 -2.85 -19.58
C LYS A 3 0.79 -1.82 -18.77
N ALA A 4 -0.41 -1.47 -19.24
CA ALA A 4 -1.25 -0.45 -18.62
C ALA A 4 -2.47 -1.02 -17.86
N LEU A 5 -2.67 -2.34 -17.86
CA LEU A 5 -3.96 -2.92 -17.49
C LEU A 5 -4.05 -3.53 -16.08
N ASP A 6 -2.92 -3.70 -15.39
CA ASP A 6 -2.91 -4.33 -14.06
C ASP A 6 -2.19 -3.41 -13.07
N ARG A 7 -2.71 -2.18 -12.91
CA ARG A 7 -2.36 -1.38 -11.73
C ARG A 7 -3.51 -1.50 -10.76
N HIS A 8 -3.25 -2.15 -9.64
CA HIS A 8 -4.14 -2.16 -8.50
C HIS A 8 -4.42 -0.72 -8.06
N LYS A 9 -5.68 -0.40 -7.79
CA LYS A 9 -6.04 0.93 -7.27
C LYS A 9 -5.65 0.98 -5.80
N VAL A 10 -4.75 1.89 -5.47
CA VAL A 10 -4.29 2.12 -4.09
C VAL A 10 -5.05 3.32 -3.52
N TYR A 11 -5.78 3.11 -2.43
CA TYR A 11 -6.47 4.18 -1.71
C TYR A 11 -5.85 4.38 -0.34
N ILE A 12 -5.44 5.60 -0.01
CA ILE A 12 -4.94 5.92 1.33
C ILE A 12 -6.14 6.22 2.23
N THR A 13 -6.28 5.47 3.33
CA THR A 13 -7.39 5.58 4.29
C THR A 13 -6.97 6.25 5.60
N ALA A 14 -5.70 6.14 5.99
CA ALA A 14 -5.14 6.85 7.12
C ALA A 14 -3.65 7.14 6.88
N GLN A 15 -3.13 8.20 7.50
CA GLN A 15 -1.70 8.52 7.51
C GLN A 15 -1.31 8.93 8.92
N SER A 16 -0.15 8.47 9.38
CA SER A 16 0.41 8.83 10.67
C SER A 16 1.89 9.13 10.53
N PHE A 17 2.32 10.21 11.18
CA PHE A 17 3.72 10.55 11.35
C PHE A 17 4.03 10.59 12.83
N SER A 18 4.88 9.71 13.31
CA SER A 18 5.21 9.57 14.73
C SER A 18 6.66 9.14 14.89
N GLY A 19 7.39 9.76 15.82
CA GLY A 19 8.79 9.40 16.10
C GLY A 19 9.75 9.53 14.91
N GLY A 20 9.44 10.38 13.93
CA GLY A 20 10.23 10.52 12.69
C GLY A 20 9.95 9.42 11.66
N THR A 21 8.96 8.56 11.88
CA THR A 21 8.55 7.52 10.94
C THR A 21 7.18 7.84 10.35
N TYR A 22 7.09 7.75 9.03
CA TYR A 22 5.83 7.81 8.29
C TYR A 22 5.23 6.41 8.16
N SER A 23 3.91 6.32 8.37
CA SER A 23 3.12 5.14 8.06
C SER A 23 1.79 5.53 7.43
N ALA A 24 1.31 4.72 6.50
CA ALA A 24 0.01 4.89 5.86
C ALA A 24 -0.78 3.59 5.90
N ARG A 25 -2.08 3.73 6.13
CA ARG A 25 -3.03 2.64 5.92
C ARG A 25 -3.57 2.76 4.51
N VAL A 26 -3.35 1.74 3.69
CA VAL A 26 -3.81 1.68 2.30
C VAL A 26 -4.83 0.56 2.11
N LEU A 27 -5.77 0.77 1.20
CA LEU A 27 -6.68 -0.24 0.70
C LEU A 27 -6.27 -0.60 -0.73
N VAL A 28 -5.99 -1.87 -0.97
CA VAL A 28 -5.61 -2.43 -2.27
C VAL A 28 -6.47 -3.67 -2.50
N ASP A 29 -7.21 -3.69 -3.61
CA ASP A 29 -8.15 -4.78 -3.97
C ASP A 29 -9.16 -5.19 -2.87
N GLY A 30 -9.49 -4.26 -1.96
CA GLY A 30 -10.41 -4.51 -0.85
C GLY A 30 -9.75 -4.97 0.44
N GLU A 31 -8.43 -5.17 0.45
CA GLU A 31 -7.66 -5.51 1.65
C GLU A 31 -6.85 -4.31 2.15
N ALA A 32 -6.83 -4.13 3.47
CA ALA A 32 -6.12 -3.04 4.11
C ALA A 32 -4.68 -3.46 4.46
N TYR A 33 -3.73 -2.55 4.35
CA TYR A 33 -2.32 -2.76 4.68
C TYR A 33 -1.73 -1.54 5.39
N TRP A 34 -0.84 -1.76 6.35
CA TRP A 34 0.02 -0.71 6.90
C TRP A 34 1.37 -0.72 6.17
N VAL A 35 1.75 0.43 5.61
CA VAL A 35 2.98 0.57 4.82
C VAL A 35 3.75 1.81 5.24
N ASP A 36 5.08 1.74 5.10
CA ASP A 36 5.96 2.90 5.14
C ASP A 36 5.93 3.67 3.80
N GLU A 37 6.66 4.79 3.75
CA GLU A 37 6.72 5.65 2.56
C GLU A 37 7.30 4.93 1.33
N PHE A 38 8.30 4.07 1.54
CA PHE A 38 8.96 3.35 0.45
C PHE A 38 8.00 2.34 -0.18
N ARG A 39 7.34 1.51 0.62
CA ARG A 39 6.33 0.55 0.16
C ARG A 39 5.12 1.23 -0.47
N LEU A 40 4.69 2.37 0.07
CA LEU A 40 3.62 3.18 -0.54
C LEU A 40 3.99 3.60 -1.97
N SER A 41 5.22 4.07 -2.19
CA SER A 41 5.70 4.44 -3.53
C SER A 41 5.71 3.24 -4.48
N GLN A 42 6.14 2.06 -4.02
CA GLN A 42 6.14 0.83 -4.80
C GLN A 42 4.71 0.40 -5.22
N LEU A 43 3.74 0.46 -4.29
CA LEU A 43 2.34 0.20 -4.59
C LEU A 43 1.81 1.19 -5.65
N GLN A 44 2.13 2.48 -5.53
CA GLN A 44 1.72 3.50 -6.52
C GLN A 44 2.36 3.30 -7.90
N GLN A 45 3.54 2.68 -7.95
CA GLN A 45 4.21 2.28 -9.19
C GLN A 45 3.59 1.02 -9.84
N GLY A 46 2.70 0.33 -9.11
CA GLY A 46 1.93 -0.80 -9.60
C GLY A 46 2.42 -2.17 -9.12
N LEU A 47 3.33 -2.23 -8.15
CA LEU A 47 3.63 -3.50 -7.46
C LEU A 47 2.42 -3.92 -6.63
N SER A 48 2.12 -5.21 -6.64
CA SER A 48 1.04 -5.80 -5.83
C SER A 48 1.49 -6.00 -4.37
N PRO A 49 0.56 -6.09 -3.41
CA PRO A 49 0.89 -6.40 -2.02
C PRO A 49 1.67 -7.72 -1.87
N ALA A 50 1.37 -8.73 -2.69
CA ALA A 50 2.05 -10.03 -2.66
C ALA A 50 3.51 -9.94 -3.13
N GLU A 51 3.81 -9.15 -4.17
CA GLU A 51 5.18 -8.89 -4.62
C GLU A 51 6.03 -8.15 -3.57
N LEU A 52 5.37 -7.39 -2.71
CA LEU A 52 5.98 -6.63 -1.62
C LEU A 52 5.97 -7.39 -0.29
N GLU A 53 5.47 -8.64 -0.28
CA GLU A 53 5.35 -9.49 0.89
C GLU A 53 4.59 -8.81 2.04
N LEU A 54 3.61 -7.97 1.70
CA LEU A 54 2.78 -7.27 2.69
C LEU A 54 1.82 -8.24 3.35
N THR A 55 1.68 -8.07 4.67
CA THR A 55 0.65 -8.75 5.44
C THR A 55 -0.55 -7.82 5.60
N PRO A 56 -1.79 -8.31 5.42
CA PRO A 56 -2.98 -7.52 5.65
C PRO A 56 -2.98 -6.93 7.06
N ALA A 57 -3.38 -5.67 7.16
CA ALA A 57 -3.61 -5.01 8.43
C ALA A 57 -4.75 -5.73 9.16
N ILE A 58 -4.46 -6.16 10.38
CA ILE A 58 -5.47 -6.66 11.30
C ILE A 58 -6.09 -5.41 11.94
N ASP A 59 -7.39 -5.16 11.70
CA ASP A 59 -8.14 -4.25 12.57
C ASP A 59 -8.32 -4.96 13.92
N ASP A 60 -7.74 -4.38 14.98
CA ASP A 60 -8.07 -4.70 16.37
C ASP A 60 -9.39 -4.02 16.78
#